data_AF-A0A840SZR8-F1
#
_entry.id   AF-A0A840SZR8-F1
#
_cell.length_a   1.000
_cell.length_b   1.000
_cell.length_c   1.000
_cell.angle_alpha   90.00
_cell.angle_beta   90.00
_cell.angle_gamma   90.00
#
_symmetry.space_group_name_H-M   'P 1'
#
loop_
_entity.id
_entity.type
_entity.pdbx_description
1 polymer ?
#
loop_
_entity_poly.entity_id
_entity_poly.type
_entity_poly.pdbx_seq_one_letter_code
_entity_poly.pdbx_strand_id
1 'polypeptide(L)'
;MRMKRIAAAAAVLVIASGGAQAAGGSFTCKDGFGTMKEIKAEVGGSSAFISIVNQYVQRWDAREAQRLCSAYAAGGPATISCLNGKRDWNAIKASIPPAYFGGSNQQLADAYTAEVEKGTGYLEAMTYCRSVGAIK
;
A
#
# COMPACT_ATOMS: atom_id res chain seq x y z
N MET A 1 41.45 57.01 4.35
CA MET A 1 41.11 56.34 5.63
C MET A 1 39.60 56.45 5.82
N ARG A 2 38.78 55.45 6.17
CA ARG A 2 38.92 54.02 6.43
C ARG A 2 37.55 53.42 6.09
N MET A 3 37.52 52.40 5.23
CA MET A 3 36.39 51.48 5.09
C MET A 3 36.09 50.85 6.46
N LYS A 4 34.82 50.86 6.90
CA LYS A 4 34.34 49.91 7.91
C LYS A 4 33.37 48.94 7.22
N ARG A 5 33.94 47.80 6.84
CA ARG A 5 33.23 46.58 6.43
C ARG A 5 32.42 46.11 7.65
N ILE A 6 31.10 46.09 7.53
CA ILE A 6 30.24 45.38 8.48
C ILE A 6 30.18 43.93 7.97
N ALA A 7 30.88 43.05 8.66
CA ALA A 7 30.88 41.61 8.40
C ALA A 7 29.83 40.92 9.27
N ALA A 8 28.97 40.15 8.59
CA ALA A 8 28.39 38.85 8.95
C ALA A 8 27.77 38.61 10.33
N ALA A 9 26.52 38.12 10.31
CA ALA A 9 26.20 36.78 10.82
C ALA A 9 24.83 36.33 10.28
N ALA A 10 24.81 35.62 9.15
CA ALA A 10 23.63 34.86 8.75
C ALA A 10 23.61 33.57 9.56
N ALA A 11 22.80 33.52 10.61
CA ALA A 11 22.53 32.29 11.34
C ALA A 11 21.67 31.38 10.45
N VAL A 12 22.31 30.48 9.71
CA VAL A 12 21.63 29.37 9.06
C VAL A 12 21.21 28.40 10.15
N LEU A 13 19.98 28.56 10.65
CA LEU A 13 19.31 27.50 11.40
C LEU A 13 19.06 26.35 10.41
N VAL A 14 20.01 25.42 10.36
CA VAL A 14 19.77 24.10 9.80
C VAL A 14 18.75 23.45 10.74
N ILE A 15 17.47 23.60 10.40
CA ILE A 15 16.42 22.78 10.99
C ILE A 15 16.71 21.38 10.45
N ALA A 16 17.56 20.64 11.15
CA ALA A 16 17.58 19.19 11.03
C ALA A 16 16.21 18.74 11.54
N SER A 17 15.24 18.67 10.63
CA SER A 17 14.08 17.81 10.79
C SER A 17 14.60 16.39 10.81
N GLY A 18 15.19 15.99 11.94
CA GLY A 18 15.24 14.59 12.31
C GLY A 18 13.80 14.17 12.44
N GLY A 19 13.23 13.71 11.32
CA GLY A 19 11.93 13.06 11.31
C GLY A 19 12.04 11.99 12.37
N ALA A 20 11.29 12.16 13.47
CA ALA A 20 11.09 11.10 14.43
C ALA A 20 10.65 9.90 13.58
N GLN A 21 11.53 8.92 13.44
CA GLN A 21 11.22 7.68 12.73
C GLN A 21 9.96 7.18 13.44
N ALA A 22 8.83 7.19 12.73
CA ALA A 22 7.60 6.65 13.28
C ALA A 22 7.96 5.24 13.76
N ALA A 23 7.91 4.97 15.07
CA ALA A 23 8.23 3.64 15.57
C ALA A 23 7.46 2.64 14.70
N GLY A 24 8.19 1.76 13.99
CA GLY A 24 7.65 0.97 12.87
C GLY A 24 6.25 0.42 13.13
N GLY A 25 5.43 0.35 12.08
CA GLY A 25 4.01 0.05 12.18
C GLY A 25 3.65 -1.42 11.96
N SER A 26 2.38 -1.66 11.66
CA SER A 26 1.87 -2.97 11.27
C SER A 26 0.73 -2.82 10.27
N PHE A 27 0.75 -3.60 9.19
CA PHE A 27 -0.37 -3.72 8.27
C PHE A 27 -1.46 -4.69 8.78
N THR A 28 -1.25 -5.35 9.92
CA THR A 28 -2.23 -6.26 10.51
C THR A 28 -3.46 -5.50 10.98
N CYS A 29 -4.62 -5.94 10.50
CA CYS A 29 -5.92 -5.44 10.93
C CYS A 29 -6.39 -6.21 12.17
N LYS A 30 -7.01 -5.53 13.14
CA LYS A 30 -7.61 -6.18 14.32
C LYS A 30 -8.72 -7.17 13.93
N ASP A 31 -9.42 -6.87 12.83
CA ASP A 31 -10.46 -7.70 12.28
C ASP A 31 -9.94 -8.50 11.07
N GLY A 32 -9.78 -9.82 11.23
CA GLY A 32 -9.24 -10.70 10.19
C GLY A 32 -10.09 -10.82 8.91
N PHE A 33 -11.36 -10.41 8.96
CA PHE A 33 -12.30 -10.51 7.83
C PHE A 33 -12.59 -9.17 7.12
N GLY A 34 -11.91 -8.08 7.49
CA GLY A 34 -12.25 -6.75 6.98
C GLY A 34 -12.14 -6.63 5.45
N THR A 35 -11.06 -7.13 4.85
CA THR A 35 -10.88 -7.10 3.40
C THR A 35 -12.03 -7.79 2.64
N MET A 36 -12.49 -8.95 3.12
CA MET A 36 -13.59 -9.67 2.44
C MET A 36 -14.93 -8.98 2.59
N LYS A 37 -15.16 -8.27 3.70
CA LYS A 37 -16.35 -7.44 3.87
C LYS A 37 -16.35 -6.29 2.86
N GLU A 38 -15.21 -5.64 2.66
CA GLU A 38 -15.09 -4.53 1.70
C GLU A 38 -15.27 -5.00 0.26
N ILE A 39 -14.63 -6.10 -0.16
CA ILE A 39 -14.81 -6.64 -1.52
C ILE A 39 -16.30 -6.90 -1.80
N LYS A 40 -16.99 -7.55 -0.87
CA LYS A 40 -18.42 -7.85 -1.04
C LYS A 40 -19.29 -6.59 -1.12
N ALA A 41 -18.92 -5.54 -0.38
CA ALA A 41 -19.63 -4.26 -0.43
C ALA A 41 -19.40 -3.52 -1.76
N GLU A 42 -18.24 -3.69 -2.39
CA GLU A 42 -17.82 -2.91 -3.56
C GLU A 42 -18.20 -3.49 -4.91
N VAL A 43 -18.21 -4.82 -5.06
CA VAL A 43 -18.40 -5.46 -6.38
C VAL A 43 -19.47 -6.54 -6.46
N GLY A 44 -19.89 -7.14 -5.33
CA GLY A 44 -20.83 -8.26 -5.33
C GLY A 44 -20.38 -9.45 -6.21
N GLY A 45 -21.34 -10.21 -6.75
CA GLY A 45 -21.09 -11.24 -7.77
C GLY A 45 -20.80 -12.65 -7.25
N SER A 46 -20.25 -13.48 -8.14
CA SER A 46 -19.97 -14.90 -7.87
C SER A 46 -18.78 -15.07 -6.92
N SER A 47 -18.69 -16.23 -6.25
CA SER A 47 -17.57 -16.51 -5.35
C SER A 47 -16.22 -16.50 -6.08
N ALA A 48 -16.17 -17.01 -7.31
CA ALA A 48 -14.97 -16.95 -8.14
C ALA A 48 -14.57 -15.50 -8.46
N PHE A 49 -15.55 -14.65 -8.79
CA PHE A 49 -15.29 -13.23 -9.04
C PHE A 49 -14.75 -12.52 -7.79
N ILE A 50 -15.34 -12.76 -6.62
CA ILE A 50 -14.86 -12.23 -5.34
C ILE A 50 -13.41 -12.67 -5.08
N SER A 51 -13.08 -13.94 -5.32
CA SER A 51 -11.72 -14.46 -5.18
C SER A 51 -10.73 -13.82 -6.16
N ILE A 52 -11.15 -13.56 -7.40
CA ILE A 52 -10.35 -12.80 -8.37
C ILE A 52 -10.12 -11.37 -7.87
N VAL A 53 -11.16 -10.66 -7.44
CA VAL A 53 -11.04 -9.30 -6.91
C VAL A 53 -10.07 -9.26 -5.72
N ASN A 54 -10.06 -10.29 -4.87
CA ASN A 54 -9.08 -10.39 -3.79
C ASN A 54 -7.63 -10.44 -4.28
N GLN A 55 -7.34 -11.06 -5.43
CA GLN A 55 -5.99 -11.02 -6.02
C GLN A 55 -5.60 -9.59 -6.41
N TYR A 56 -6.53 -8.82 -7.00
CA TYR A 56 -6.29 -7.43 -7.38
C TYR A 56 -6.14 -6.50 -6.17
N VAL A 57 -6.95 -6.72 -5.13
CA VAL A 57 -6.80 -6.03 -3.84
C VAL A 57 -5.41 -6.31 -3.25
N GLN A 58 -4.97 -7.56 -3.19
CA GLN A 58 -3.65 -7.89 -2.65
C GLN A 58 -2.51 -7.29 -3.47
N ARG A 59 -2.63 -7.21 -4.79
CA ARG A 59 -1.66 -6.51 -5.65
C ARG A 59 -1.61 -5.01 -5.37
N TRP A 60 -2.78 -4.40 -5.14
CA TRP A 60 -2.83 -3.00 -4.76
C TRP A 60 -2.23 -2.78 -3.37
N ASP A 61 -2.59 -3.61 -2.39
CA ASP A 61 -2.05 -3.58 -1.03
C ASP A 61 -0.53 -3.76 -1.02
N ALA A 62 0.00 -4.65 -1.86
CA ALA A 62 1.45 -4.84 -2.02
C ALA A 62 2.15 -3.56 -2.50
N ARG A 63 1.60 -2.90 -3.53
CA ARG A 63 2.13 -1.63 -4.05
C ARG A 63 2.05 -0.51 -3.02
N GLU A 64 0.93 -0.41 -2.31
CA GLU A 64 0.75 0.62 -1.29
C GLU A 64 1.66 0.40 -0.08
N ALA A 65 1.80 -0.85 0.37
CA ALA A 65 2.76 -1.20 1.41
C ALA A 65 4.18 -0.84 0.98
N GLN A 66 4.59 -1.19 -0.24
CA GLN A 66 5.90 -0.83 -0.76
C GLN A 66 6.09 0.70 -0.81
N ARG A 67 5.09 1.46 -1.26
CA ARG A 67 5.13 2.93 -1.26
C ARG A 67 5.35 3.50 0.14
N LEU A 68 4.59 3.03 1.12
CA LEU A 68 4.68 3.48 2.52
C LEU A 68 6.02 3.11 3.16
N CYS A 69 6.50 1.88 2.94
CA CYS A 69 7.78 1.41 3.48
C CYS A 69 8.97 2.09 2.82
N SER A 70 8.90 2.42 1.53
CA SER A 70 9.91 3.25 0.85
C SER A 70 9.94 4.67 1.41
N ALA A 71 8.78 5.27 1.66
CA ALA A 71 8.70 6.59 2.29
C ALA A 71 9.30 6.58 3.71
N TYR A 72 9.01 5.53 4.49
CA TYR A 72 9.62 5.30 5.80
C TYR A 72 11.14 5.18 5.70
N ALA A 73 11.64 4.34 4.78
CA ALA A 73 13.08 4.12 4.57
C ALA A 73 13.81 5.40 4.16
N ALA A 74 13.14 6.31 3.44
CA ALA A 74 13.67 7.62 3.07
C ALA A 74 13.63 8.66 4.20
N GLY A 75 13.17 8.29 5.41
CA GLY A 75 13.00 9.22 6.54
C GLY A 75 11.80 10.17 6.37
N GLY A 76 10.91 9.89 5.42
CA GLY A 76 9.70 10.69 5.18
C GLY A 76 8.55 10.30 6.10
N PRO A 77 7.48 11.12 6.14
CA PRO A 77 6.27 10.77 6.88
C PRO A 77 5.57 9.57 6.23
N ALA A 78 5.46 8.47 6.99
CA ALA A 78 4.75 7.27 6.57
C ALA A 78 3.89 6.73 7.72
N THR A 79 2.59 6.58 7.45
CA THR A 79 1.65 5.96 8.41
C THR A 79 1.44 4.51 8.02
N ILE A 80 2.17 3.62 8.68
CA ILE A 80 2.10 2.19 8.45
C ILE A 80 1.04 1.59 9.37
N SER A 81 -0.14 1.32 8.81
CA SER A 81 -1.30 0.80 9.51
C SER A 81 -2.12 -0.12 8.61
N CYS A 82 -3.04 -0.89 9.18
CA CYS A 82 -4.05 -1.65 8.45
C CYS A 82 -4.68 -0.84 7.30
N LEU A 83 -4.78 -1.46 6.12
CA LEU A 83 -5.27 -0.83 4.89
C LEU A 83 -6.79 -0.91 4.69
N ASN A 84 -7.51 -1.63 5.55
CA ASN A 84 -8.98 -1.63 5.52
C ASN A 84 -9.51 -0.20 5.69
N GLY A 85 -10.47 0.17 4.85
CA GLY A 85 -11.07 1.50 4.77
C GLY A 85 -10.21 2.56 4.09
N LYS A 86 -9.01 2.21 3.60
CA LYS A 86 -8.05 3.15 2.99
C LYS A 86 -7.76 2.86 1.52
N ARG A 87 -8.33 1.80 0.96
CA ARG A 87 -8.07 1.35 -0.40
C ARG A 87 -8.70 2.28 -1.42
N ASP A 88 -7.98 2.54 -2.51
CA ASP A 88 -8.55 3.18 -3.69
C ASP A 88 -9.31 2.15 -4.52
N TRP A 89 -10.60 2.01 -4.21
CA TRP A 89 -11.48 1.08 -4.92
C TRP A 89 -11.70 1.43 -6.39
N ASN A 90 -11.58 2.70 -6.76
CA ASN A 90 -11.68 3.09 -8.17
C ASN A 90 -10.48 2.58 -8.95
N ALA A 91 -9.27 2.74 -8.42
CA ALA A 91 -8.06 2.18 -9.02
C ALA A 91 -8.08 0.65 -9.06
N ILE A 92 -8.54 0.00 -7.98
CA ILE A 92 -8.66 -1.47 -7.93
C ILE A 92 -9.64 -1.96 -9.01
N LYS A 93 -10.86 -1.41 -9.06
CA LYS A 93 -11.87 -1.81 -10.04
C LYS A 93 -11.43 -1.56 -11.48
N ALA A 94 -10.76 -0.43 -11.73
CA ALA A 94 -10.21 -0.11 -13.05
C ALA A 94 -9.08 -1.07 -13.49
N SER A 95 -8.39 -1.71 -12.54
CA SER A 95 -7.34 -2.69 -12.86
C SER A 95 -7.87 -4.09 -13.17
N ILE A 96 -9.14 -4.38 -12.89
CA ILE A 96 -9.75 -5.69 -13.13
C ILE A 96 -10.21 -5.76 -14.60
N PRO A 97 -9.86 -6.83 -15.34
CA PRO A 97 -10.34 -7.05 -16.69
C PRO A 97 -11.88 -7.00 -16.76
N PRO A 98 -12.46 -6.18 -17.67
CA PRO A 98 -13.92 -6.04 -17.79
C PRO A 98 -14.66 -7.36 -18.02
N ALA A 99 -14.01 -8.32 -18.67
CA ALA A 99 -14.57 -9.65 -18.95
C ALA A 99 -14.85 -10.49 -17.70
N TYR A 100 -14.30 -10.13 -16.53
CA TYR A 100 -14.55 -10.87 -15.29
C TYR A 100 -15.86 -10.46 -14.61
N PHE A 101 -16.35 -9.24 -14.88
CA PHE A 101 -17.55 -8.71 -14.25
C PHE A 101 -18.80 -9.47 -14.73
N GLY A 102 -19.63 -9.90 -13.78
CA GLY A 102 -20.85 -10.67 -14.07
C GLY A 102 -20.61 -12.14 -14.42
N GLY A 103 -19.36 -12.61 -14.45
CA GLY A 103 -19.04 -14.01 -14.71
C GLY A 103 -19.52 -14.94 -13.59
N SER A 104 -20.08 -16.08 -13.97
CA SER A 104 -20.41 -17.18 -13.04
C SER A 104 -19.13 -17.89 -12.56
N ASN A 105 -19.28 -18.73 -11.52
CA ASN A 105 -18.15 -19.52 -11.01
C ASN A 105 -17.50 -20.40 -12.09
N GLN A 106 -18.30 -21.01 -12.97
CA GLN A 106 -17.79 -21.88 -14.03
C GLN A 106 -17.03 -21.08 -15.10
N GLN A 107 -17.55 -19.91 -15.49
CA GLN A 107 -16.92 -19.07 -16.51
C GLN A 107 -15.60 -18.45 -16.04
N LEU A 108 -15.44 -18.27 -14.73
CA LEU A 108 -14.27 -17.62 -14.14
C LEU A 108 -13.24 -18.59 -13.56
N ALA A 109 -13.44 -19.90 -13.66
CA ALA A 109 -12.54 -20.88 -13.06
C ALA A 109 -11.10 -20.75 -13.61
N ASP A 110 -10.94 -20.74 -14.93
CA ASP A 110 -9.64 -20.61 -15.58
C ASP A 110 -9.01 -19.23 -15.34
N ALA A 111 -9.85 -18.19 -15.38
CA ALA A 111 -9.42 -16.82 -15.07
C ALA A 111 -8.88 -16.73 -13.63
N TYR A 112 -9.56 -17.34 -12.67
CA TYR A 112 -9.11 -17.38 -11.28
C TYR A 112 -7.75 -18.06 -11.15
N THR A 113 -7.58 -19.24 -11.75
CA THR A 113 -6.29 -19.95 -11.74
C THR A 113 -5.17 -19.08 -12.34
N ALA A 114 -5.42 -18.46 -13.49
CA ALA A 114 -4.44 -17.56 -14.12
C ALA A 114 -4.11 -16.34 -13.24
N GLU A 115 -5.08 -15.79 -12.51
CA GLU A 115 -4.84 -14.68 -11.59
C GLU A 115 -4.04 -15.09 -10.34
N VAL A 116 -4.22 -16.32 -9.85
CA VAL A 116 -3.39 -16.88 -8.77
C VAL A 116 -1.96 -17.09 -9.23
N GLU A 117 -1.75 -17.67 -10.41
CA GLU A 117 -0.41 -17.94 -10.98
C GLU A 117 0.42 -16.67 -11.20
N LYS A 118 -0.22 -15.56 -11.58
CA LYS A 118 0.43 -14.25 -11.68
C LYS A 118 1.02 -13.76 -10.35
N GLY A 119 0.52 -14.28 -9.22
CA GLY A 119 0.87 -13.82 -7.89
C GLY A 119 0.39 -12.40 -7.58
N THR A 120 0.70 -11.95 -6.36
CA THR A 120 0.25 -10.65 -5.86
C THR A 120 1.39 -9.69 -5.51
N GLY A 121 2.61 -10.20 -5.32
CA GLY A 121 3.74 -9.40 -4.81
C GLY A 121 3.64 -9.06 -3.33
N TYR A 122 2.62 -9.57 -2.61
CA TYR A 122 2.35 -9.17 -1.23
C TYR A 122 3.45 -9.65 -0.27
N LEU A 123 3.94 -10.88 -0.42
CA LEU A 123 5.00 -11.42 0.44
C LEU A 123 6.31 -10.66 0.23
N GLU A 124 6.63 -10.32 -1.01
CA GLU A 124 7.80 -9.56 -1.41
C GLU A 124 7.73 -8.14 -0.81
N ALA A 125 6.57 -7.47 -0.91
CA ALA A 125 6.35 -6.17 -0.29
C ALA A 125 6.52 -6.22 1.24
N MET A 126 5.96 -7.23 1.91
CA MET A 126 6.13 -7.41 3.36
C MET A 126 7.58 -7.69 3.74
N THR A 127 8.31 -8.46 2.92
CA THR A 127 9.74 -8.74 3.12
C THR A 127 10.57 -7.47 3.03
N TYR A 128 10.31 -6.64 2.02
CA TYR A 128 10.93 -5.32 1.88
C TYR A 128 10.61 -4.40 3.07
N CYS A 129 9.35 -4.33 3.48
CA CYS A 129 8.95 -3.54 4.65
C CYS A 129 9.69 -3.97 5.94
N ARG A 130 9.89 -5.27 6.16
CA ARG A 130 10.68 -5.76 7.30
C ARG A 130 12.16 -5.41 7.15
N SER A 131 12.73 -5.53 5.95
CA SER A 131 14.16 -5.26 5.74
C SER A 131 14.54 -3.80 5.98
N VAL A 132 13.61 -2.86 5.75
CA VAL A 132 13.81 -1.44 6.07
C VAL A 132 13.34 -1.05 7.48
N GLY A 133 12.89 -2.01 8.30
CA GLY A 133 12.42 -1.76 9.67
C GLY A 133 11.08 -1.02 9.76
N ALA A 134 10.34 -0.93 8.65
CA ALA A 134 9.03 -0.27 8.57
C ALA A 134 7.94 -1.04 9.32
N ILE A 135 8.05 -2.36 9.38
CA ILE A 135 7.15 -3.26 10.15
C ILE A 135 7.97 -4.29 10.92
N LYS A 136 7.35 -4.84 11.98
CA LYS A 136 7.90 -5.97 12.74
C LYS A 136 7.40 -7.31 12.21
#